data_AF-A0A7G9XS90-F1
#
_entry.id   AF-A0A7G9XS90-F1
#
_cell.length_a   1.000
_cell.length_b   1.000
_cell.length_c   1.000
_cell.angle_alpha   90.00
_cell.angle_beta   90.00
_cell.angle_gamma   90.00
#
_symmetry.space_group_name_H-M   'P 1'
#
loop_
_entity.id
_entity.type
_entity.pdbx_description
1 polymer ?
#
loop_
_entity_poly.entity_id
_entity_poly.type
_entity_poly.pdbx_seq_one_letter_code
_entity_poly.pdbx_strand_id
1 'polypeptide(L)'
;MDPEFPVPEAGFPALFGIVTAIIIIGAIVVVVMALLNARKAVELGHNPLTMQTELQAKILDSQALAPERTVEDRLEELERLRAGGSVDDAEYEAARARILGSI
;
A
#
# COMPACT_ATOMS: atom_id res chain seq x y z
N MET A 1 3.83 -49.20 37.34
CA MET A 1 3.81 -47.91 38.05
C MET A 1 4.07 -46.87 36.99
N ASP A 2 3.01 -46.22 36.50
CA ASP A 2 3.17 -45.14 35.54
C ASP A 2 3.77 -43.94 36.30
N PRO A 3 4.82 -43.31 35.77
CA PRO A 3 5.39 -42.11 36.41
C PRO A 3 4.36 -40.98 36.30
N GLU A 4 3.66 -40.70 37.39
CA GLU A 4 2.88 -39.49 37.56
C GLU A 4 3.86 -38.31 37.54
N PHE A 5 3.99 -37.64 36.38
CA PHE A 5 4.68 -36.36 36.30
C PHE A 5 3.80 -35.34 37.02
N PRO A 6 4.23 -34.76 38.17
CA PRO A 6 3.44 -33.76 38.86
C PRO A 6 3.38 -32.52 37.97
N VAL A 7 2.27 -32.35 37.26
CA VAL A 7 1.93 -31.07 36.63
C VAL A 7 1.68 -30.09 37.77
N PRO A 8 2.52 -29.04 37.94
CA PRO A 8 2.26 -28.06 38.97
C PRO A 8 0.88 -27.45 38.69
N GLU A 9 -0.06 -27.47 39.64
CA GLU A 9 -1.42 -26.92 39.44
C GLU A 9 -1.39 -25.45 38.99
N ALA A 10 -0.28 -24.75 39.25
CA ALA A 10 -0.01 -23.38 38.82
C ALA A 10 0.53 -23.25 37.38
N GLY A 11 1.02 -24.33 36.75
CA GLY A 11 1.70 -24.28 35.44
C GLY A 11 0.77 -23.90 34.29
N PHE A 12 -0.41 -24.53 34.22
CA PHE A 12 -1.41 -24.23 33.19
C PHE A 12 -2.01 -22.82 33.32
N PRO A 13 -2.45 -22.37 34.52
CA PRO A 13 -2.90 -20.99 34.72
C PRO A 13 -1.81 -19.95 34.42
N ALA A 14 -0.55 -20.22 34.79
CA ALA A 14 0.56 -19.30 34.53
C ALA A 14 0.87 -19.15 33.04
N LEU A 15 0.96 -20.28 32.31
CA LEU A 15 1.15 -20.26 30.85
C LEU A 15 0.00 -19.55 30.14
N PHE A 16 -1.24 -19.84 30.54
CA PHE A 16 -2.43 -19.20 29.99
C PHE A 16 -2.37 -17.67 30.20
N GLY A 17 -2.06 -17.22 31.42
CA GLY A 17 -1.92 -15.80 31.73
C GLY A 17 -0.85 -15.10 30.89
N ILE A 18 0.30 -15.75 30.68
CA ILE A 18 1.38 -15.21 29.83
C ILE A 18 0.90 -15.06 28.38
N VAL A 19 0.27 -16.09 27.81
CA VAL A 19 -0.24 -16.05 26.43
C VAL A 19 -1.30 -14.96 26.28
N THR A 20 -2.23 -14.85 27.22
CA THR A 20 -3.25 -13.79 27.21
C THR A 20 -2.61 -12.40 27.29
N ALA A 21 -1.61 -12.21 28.15
CA ALA A 21 -0.89 -10.94 28.25
C ALA A 21 -0.21 -10.56 26.93
N ILE A 22 0.44 -11.51 26.25
CA ILE A 22 1.06 -11.29 24.94
C ILE A 22 0.02 -10.87 23.89
N ILE A 23 -1.13 -11.54 23.86
CA ILE A 23 -2.22 -11.21 22.92
C ILE A 23 -2.74 -9.79 23.18
N ILE A 24 -2.95 -9.42 24.44
CA ILE A 24 -3.41 -8.08 24.83
C ILE A 24 -2.38 -7.03 24.41
N ILE A 25 -1.10 -7.26 24.70
CA ILE A 25 -0.02 -6.35 24.31
C ILE A 25 0.03 -6.22 22.78
N GLY A 26 -0.05 -7.34 22.05
CA GLY A 26 -0.09 -7.34 20.59
C GLY A 26 -1.27 -6.54 20.03
N ALA A 27 -2.47 -6.72 20.60
CA ALA A 27 -3.65 -5.97 20.21
C ALA A 27 -3.47 -4.47 20.46
N ILE A 28 -2.91 -4.08 21.62
CA ILE A 28 -2.61 -2.68 21.93
C ILE A 28 -1.62 -2.10 20.91
N VAL A 29 -0.55 -2.84 20.59
CA VAL A 29 0.45 -2.38 19.61
C VAL A 29 -0.18 -2.16 18.23
N VAL A 30 -1.02 -3.09 17.77
CA VAL A 30 -1.72 -2.96 16.48
C VAL A 30 -2.64 -1.73 16.48
N VAL A 31 -3.42 -1.52 17.54
CA VAL A 31 -4.31 -0.36 17.66
C VAL A 31 -3.51 0.94 17.69
N VAL A 32 -2.42 0.99 18.46
CA VAL A 32 -1.54 2.18 18.53
C VAL A 32 -0.88 2.44 17.18
N MET A 33 -0.38 1.42 16.48
CA MET A 33 0.16 1.58 15.13
C MET A 33 -0.90 2.10 14.15
N ALA A 34 -2.12 1.57 14.20
CA ALA A 34 -3.22 2.04 13.36
C ALA A 34 -3.56 3.51 13.65
N LEU A 35 -3.61 3.91 14.93
CA LEU A 35 -3.88 5.29 15.34
C LEU A 35 -2.74 6.25 14.96
N LEU A 36 -1.48 5.85 15.14
CA LEU A 36 -0.32 6.65 14.76
C LEU A 36 -0.24 6.81 13.24
N ASN A 37 -0.51 5.73 12.48
CA ASN A 37 -0.55 5.77 11.03
C ASN A 37 -1.71 6.64 10.52
N ALA A 38 -2.89 6.51 11.12
CA ALA A 38 -4.05 7.34 10.79
C ALA A 38 -3.80 8.83 11.11
N ARG A 39 -3.19 9.14 12.26
CA ARG A 39 -2.79 10.52 12.61
C ARG A 39 -1.79 11.10 11.62
N LYS A 40 -0.79 10.31 11.23
CA LYS A 40 0.23 10.74 10.27
C LYS A 40 -0.34 10.91 8.86
N ALA A 41 -1.31 10.09 8.46
CA ALA A 41 -2.05 10.27 7.21
C ALA A 41 -2.87 11.58 7.21
N VAL A 42 -3.51 11.92 8.33
CA VAL A 42 -4.23 13.20 8.50
C VAL A 42 -3.29 14.39 8.45
N GLU A 43 -2.11 14.32 9.08
CA GLU A 43 -1.08 15.36 9.01
C GLU A 43 -0.57 15.61 7.58
N LEU A 44 -0.58 14.58 6.73
CA LEU A 44 -0.23 14.66 5.31
C LEU A 44 -1.40 15.14 4.42
N GLY A 45 -2.50 15.62 5.00
CA GLY A 45 -3.65 16.16 4.27
C GLY A 45 -4.56 15.09 3.66
N HIS A 46 -4.43 13.83 4.09
CA HIS A 46 -5.22 12.71 3.62
C HIS A 46 -6.11 12.20 4.74
N ASN A 47 -7.41 12.53 4.71
CA ASN A 47 -8.36 12.08 5.71
C ASN A 47 -8.76 10.61 5.47
N PRO A 48 -8.27 9.64 6.27
CA PRO A 48 -8.36 8.21 5.96
C PRO A 48 -9.78 7.63 6.11
N LEU A 49 -10.72 8.38 6.70
CA LEU A 49 -12.10 7.94 6.89
C LEU A 49 -13.01 8.23 5.68
N THR A 50 -12.63 9.15 4.78
CA THR A 50 -13.39 9.51 3.57
C THR A 50 -12.70 9.08 2.27
N MET A 51 -11.42 8.71 2.35
CA MET A 51 -10.61 8.27 1.22
C MET A 51 -11.18 7.09 0.44
N GLN A 52 -11.82 6.11 1.07
CA GLN A 52 -12.28 4.93 0.32
C GLN A 52 -13.31 5.30 -0.75
N THR A 53 -14.29 6.14 -0.41
CA THR A 53 -15.36 6.53 -1.33
C THR A 53 -14.91 7.59 -2.32
N GLU A 54 -14.13 8.59 -1.88
CA GLU A 54 -13.64 9.65 -2.77
C GLU A 54 -12.56 9.15 -3.74
N LEU A 55 -11.71 8.20 -3.32
CA LEU A 55 -10.72 7.60 -4.19
C LEU A 55 -11.39 6.62 -5.17
N GLN A 56 -12.38 5.83 -4.73
CA GLN A 56 -13.19 5.01 -5.64
C GLN A 56 -13.96 5.86 -6.64
N ALA A 57 -14.61 6.95 -6.19
CA ALA A 57 -15.31 7.87 -7.07
C ALA A 57 -14.34 8.54 -8.04
N LYS A 58 -13.19 9.03 -7.58
CA LYS A 58 -12.17 9.66 -8.44
C LYS A 58 -11.50 8.67 -9.40
N ILE A 59 -11.35 7.40 -9.02
CA ILE A 59 -10.82 6.34 -9.90
C ILE A 59 -11.86 5.93 -10.95
N LEU A 60 -13.14 5.84 -10.57
CA LEU A 60 -14.23 5.56 -11.50
C LEU A 60 -14.45 6.73 -12.46
N ASP A 61 -14.47 7.96 -11.95
CA ASP A 61 -14.58 9.18 -12.73
C ASP A 61 -13.32 9.40 -13.58
N SER A 62 -12.12 9.16 -13.06
CA SER A 62 -10.89 9.21 -13.85
C SER A 62 -10.81 8.12 -14.92
N GLN A 63 -11.34 6.91 -14.71
CA GLN A 63 -11.38 5.89 -15.76
C GLN A 63 -12.51 6.15 -16.76
N ALA A 64 -13.61 6.75 -16.33
CA ALA A 64 -14.73 7.13 -17.20
C ALA A 64 -14.45 8.41 -18.00
N LEU A 65 -13.63 9.33 -17.47
CA LEU A 65 -13.30 10.62 -18.07
C LEU A 65 -11.88 10.70 -18.63
N ALA A 66 -10.99 9.74 -18.35
CA ALA A 66 -9.71 9.69 -19.05
C ALA A 66 -9.98 9.27 -20.49
N PRO A 67 -9.71 10.13 -21.48
CA PRO A 67 -9.61 9.67 -22.85
C PRO A 67 -8.53 8.60 -22.90
N GLU A 68 -8.75 7.49 -23.61
CA GLU A 68 -7.64 6.63 -23.99
C GLU A 68 -6.61 7.52 -24.69
N ARG A 69 -5.49 7.80 -24.01
CA ARG A 69 -4.46 8.68 -24.57
C ARG A 69 -4.01 8.04 -25.87
N THR A 70 -4.17 8.80 -26.95
CA THR A 70 -3.85 8.33 -28.28
C THR A 70 -2.37 8.01 -28.36
N VAL A 71 -1.98 7.24 -29.36
CA VAL A 71 -0.57 6.88 -29.54
C VAL A 71 0.22 8.16 -29.84
N GLU A 72 -0.39 9.09 -30.57
CA GLU A 72 0.10 10.43 -30.85
C GLU A 72 0.37 11.22 -29.57
N ASP A 73 -0.60 11.28 -28.63
CA ASP A 73 -0.44 12.00 -27.35
C ASP A 73 0.71 11.44 -26.49
N ARG A 74 0.95 10.13 -26.59
CA ARG A 74 2.03 9.45 -25.87
C ARG A 74 3.40 9.74 -26.50
N LEU A 75 3.46 9.85 -27.83
CA LEU A 75 4.68 10.20 -28.55
C LEU A 75 5.05 11.68 -28.37
N GLU A 76 4.07 12.59 -28.36
CA GLU A 76 4.30 14.01 -28.12
C GLU A 76 4.84 14.27 -26.70
N GLU A 77 4.31 13.56 -25.71
CA GLU A 77 4.82 13.62 -24.33
C GLU A 77 6.26 13.10 -24.24
N LEU A 78 6.58 12.00 -24.93
CA LEU A 78 7.93 11.45 -24.96
C LEU A 78 8.94 12.42 -25.59
N GLU A 79 8.54 13.13 -26.65
CA GLU A 79 9.35 14.17 -27.29
C GLU A 79 9.59 15.36 -26.34
N ARG A 80 8.56 15.78 -25.61
CA ARG A 80 8.66 16.84 -24.60
C ARG A 80 9.66 16.47 -23.49
N LEU A 81 9.67 15.21 -23.05
CA LEU A 81 10.60 14.71 -22.04
C LEU A 81 12.05 14.67 -22.54
N ARG A 82 12.26 14.31 -23.82
CA ARG A 82 13.58 14.37 -24.48
C ARG A 82 14.07 15.81 -24.61
N ALA A 83 13.21 16.72 -25.07
CA ALA A 83 13.54 18.15 -25.17
C ALA A 83 13.86 18.78 -23.81
N GLY A 84 13.22 18.31 -22.74
CA GLY A 84 13.53 18.67 -21.35
C GLY A 84 14.77 17.99 -20.77
N GLY A 85 15.45 17.13 -21.52
CA GLY A 85 16.63 16.38 -21.07
C GLY A 85 16.34 15.37 -19.95
N SER A 86 15.07 15.01 -19.73
CA SER A 86 14.65 14.05 -18.71
C SER A 86 14.77 12.60 -19.17
N VAL A 87 14.94 12.40 -20.49
CA VAL A 87 15.07 11.10 -21.16
C VAL A 87 16.26 11.21 -22.11
N ASP A 88 17.18 10.26 -22.04
CA ASP A 88 18.31 10.19 -22.96
C ASP A 88 17.92 9.58 -24.33
N ASP A 89 18.82 9.66 -25.32
CA ASP A 89 18.54 9.19 -26.67
C ASP A 89 18.26 7.67 -26.73
N ALA A 90 18.90 6.87 -25.87
CA ALA A 90 18.71 5.43 -25.84
C ALA A 90 17.36 5.05 -25.18
N GLU A 91 16.99 5.75 -24.12
CA GLU A 91 15.72 5.63 -23.44
C GLU A 91 14.55 6.08 -24.33
N TYR A 92 14.75 7.15 -25.10
CA TYR A 92 13.77 7.65 -26.07
C TYR A 92 13.47 6.60 -27.13
N GLU A 93 14.49 6.03 -27.79
CA GLU A 93 14.28 5.03 -28.84
C GLU A 93 13.62 3.76 -28.31
N ALA A 94 14.00 3.30 -27.12
CA ALA A 94 13.37 2.16 -26.46
C ALA A 94 11.90 2.44 -26.11
N ALA A 95 11.58 3.64 -25.61
CA ALA A 95 10.22 4.04 -25.28
C ALA A 95 9.34 4.21 -26.53
N ARG A 96 9.89 4.82 -27.58
CA ARG A 96 9.21 5.00 -28.88
C ARG A 96 8.88 3.65 -29.51
N ALA A 97 9.80 2.71 -29.51
CA ALA A 97 9.56 1.35 -30.01
C ALA A 97 8.44 0.63 -29.24
N ARG A 98 8.39 0.77 -27.91
CA ARG A 98 7.31 0.20 -27.09
C ARG A 98 5.94 0.82 -27.39
N ILE A 99 5.88 2.14 -27.56
CA ILE A 99 4.63 2.85 -27.87
C ILE A 99 4.12 2.46 -29.26
N LEU A 100 5.00 2.43 -30.27
CA LEU A 100 4.62 2.02 -31.63
C LEU A 100 4.26 0.53 -31.72
N GLY A 101 4.86 -0.33 -30.89
CA GLY A 101 4.49 -1.74 -30.79
C GLY A 101 3.17 -2.01 -30.06
N SER A 102 2.51 -0.98 -29.53
CA SER A 102 1.17 -1.07 -28.91
C SER A 102 0.02 -0.71 -29.86
N ILE A 103 0.33 -0.39 -31.11
CA ILE A 103 -0.61 -0.24 -32.24
C ILE A 103 -0.93 -1.64 -32.80
#